data_AF-A0A1C0VXN7-F1
#
_entry.id   AF-A0A1C0VXN7-F1
#
_cell.length_a   1.000
_cell.length_b   1.000
_cell.length_c   1.000
_cell.angle_alpha   90.00
_cell.angle_beta   90.00
_cell.angle_gamma   90.00
#
_symmetry.space_group_name_H-M   'P 1'
#
loop_
_entity.id
_entity.type
_entity.pdbx_description
1 polymer ?
#
loop_
_entity_poly.entity_id
_entity_poly.type
_entity_poly.pdbx_seq_one_letter_code
_entity_poly.pdbx_strand_id
1 'polypeptide(L)'
;MRGVNRPIPRKYKQHEGDACNISNNNLRPLTTIERSYIQTFPKTFQFQGTKSDLEQMIGNAVPVKLAEFVAHCIFEYISCRLYN
;
A
#
# COMPACT_ATOMS: atom_id res chain seq x y z
N MET A 1 2.76 -0.53 -5.21
CA MET A 1 3.25 0.50 -4.25
C MET A 1 4.76 0.40 -4.15
N ARG A 2 5.49 1.47 -3.79
CA ARG A 2 6.94 1.43 -3.54
C ARG A 2 7.23 1.26 -2.05
N GLY A 3 8.43 0.81 -1.68
CA GLY A 3 8.84 0.64 -0.29
C GLY A 3 8.68 1.88 0.59
N VAL A 4 9.04 3.07 0.12
CA VAL A 4 9.03 4.29 0.95
C VAL A 4 8.11 5.38 0.41
N ASN A 5 7.76 6.34 1.27
CA ASN A 5 7.01 7.52 0.85
C ASN A 5 7.83 8.40 -0.10
N ARG A 6 7.18 9.14 -1.00
CA ARG A 6 7.83 10.04 -1.96
C ARG A 6 7.18 11.43 -1.90
N PRO A 7 7.66 12.32 -1.02
CA PRO A 7 7.22 13.71 -1.05
C PRO A 7 7.73 14.41 -2.31
N ILE A 8 7.06 15.52 -2.67
CA ILE A 8 7.47 16.36 -3.79
C ILE A 8 8.81 17.04 -3.43
N PRO A 9 9.84 16.94 -4.29
CA PRO A 9 11.10 17.63 -4.06
C PRO A 9 10.92 19.15 -3.98
N ARG A 10 11.67 19.82 -3.09
CA ARG A 10 11.62 21.30 -2.95
C ARG A 10 11.93 22.05 -4.24
N LYS A 11 12.73 21.46 -5.14
CA LYS A 11 13.13 22.04 -6.43
C LYS A 11 12.34 21.49 -7.61
N TYR A 12 11.21 20.80 -7.36
CA TYR A 12 10.37 20.29 -8.44
C TYR A 12 9.81 21.45 -9.27
N LYS A 13 9.90 21.34 -10.59
CA LYS A 13 9.33 22.30 -11.53
C LYS A 13 8.09 21.67 -12.14
N GLN A 14 7.00 22.44 -12.21
CA GLN A 14 5.77 21.95 -12.81
C GLN A 14 5.98 21.58 -14.28
N HIS A 15 5.47 20.42 -14.66
CA HIS A 15 5.41 19.96 -16.03
C HIS A 15 3.97 20.02 -16.53
N GLU A 16 3.78 20.19 -17.84
CA GLU A 16 2.46 20.29 -18.46
C GLU A 16 1.62 19.02 -18.24
N GLY A 17 2.26 17.86 -18.10
CA GLY A 17 1.60 16.59 -17.78
C GLY A 17 1.26 16.38 -16.30
N ASP A 18 1.53 17.34 -15.42
CA ASP A 18 1.17 17.23 -14.01
C ASP A 18 -0.35 17.29 -13.83
N ALA A 19 -0.90 16.38 -13.03
CA ALA A 19 -2.35 16.28 -12.81
C ALA A 19 -2.95 17.52 -12.11
N CYS A 20 -2.14 18.30 -11.40
CA CYS A 20 -2.58 19.53 -10.74
C CYS A 20 -1.42 20.52 -10.53
N ASN A 21 -1.76 21.76 -10.21
CA ASN A 21 -0.79 22.78 -9.84
C ASN A 21 -0.12 22.43 -8.49
N ILE A 22 1.21 22.44 -8.44
CA ILE A 22 2.00 22.07 -7.25
C ILE A 22 1.82 23.07 -6.11
N SER A 23 1.54 24.34 -6.43
CA SER A 23 1.27 25.40 -5.44
C SER A 23 -0.09 25.22 -4.75
N ASN A 24 -0.86 24.18 -5.11
CA ASN A 24 -2.06 23.83 -4.37
C ASN A 24 -1.69 23.35 -2.96
N ASN A 25 -2.06 24.13 -1.94
CA ASN A 25 -1.79 23.85 -0.53
C ASN A 25 -2.34 22.49 -0.02
N ASN A 26 -3.22 21.84 -0.78
CA ASN A 26 -3.78 20.54 -0.41
C ASN A 26 -2.97 19.34 -0.95
N LEU A 27 -1.92 19.59 -1.75
CA LEU A 27 -1.10 18.53 -2.33
C LEU A 27 -0.10 17.99 -1.28
N ARG A 28 -0.30 16.75 -0.85
CA ARG A 28 0.57 16.07 0.12
C ARG A 28 0.78 14.60 -0.21
N PRO A 29 1.88 13.98 0.24
CA PRO A 29 2.00 12.54 0.22
C PRO A 29 0.93 11.89 1.12
N LEU A 30 0.59 10.63 0.79
CA LEU A 30 -0.21 9.79 1.69
C LEU A 30 0.54 9.56 3.01
N THR A 31 -0.20 9.48 4.10
CA THR A 31 0.35 9.05 5.39
C THR A 31 0.66 7.55 5.36
N THR A 32 1.51 7.08 6.27
CA THR A 32 1.85 5.66 6.41
C THR A 32 0.60 4.78 6.57
N ILE A 33 -0.40 5.25 7.34
CA ILE A 33 -1.67 4.54 7.54
C ILE A 33 -2.56 4.56 6.28
N GLU A 34 -2.67 5.69 5.57
CA GLU A 34 -3.42 5.72 4.30
C GLU A 34 -2.83 4.73 3.27
N ARG A 35 -1.49 4.60 3.24
CA ARG A 35 -0.81 3.61 2.39
C ARG A 35 -1.11 2.17 2.81
N SER A 36 -1.35 1.90 4.11
CA SER A 36 -1.72 0.56 4.57
C SER A 36 -3.10 0.14 4.08
N TYR A 37 -4.04 1.08 3.95
CA TYR A 37 -5.36 0.80 3.39
C TYR A 37 -5.30 0.45 1.90
N ILE A 38 -4.38 1.02 1.14
CA ILE A 38 -4.17 0.63 -0.26
C ILE A 38 -3.63 -0.80 -0.35
N GLN A 39 -2.85 -1.22 0.64
CA GLN A 39 -2.44 -2.62 0.82
C GLN A 39 -3.52 -3.48 1.49
N THR A 40 -4.74 -2.96 1.62
CA THR A 40 -5.92 -3.64 2.18
C THR A 40 -5.76 -4.15 3.61
N PHE A 41 -4.84 -3.56 4.39
CA PHE A 41 -4.79 -3.81 5.82
C PHE A 41 -6.08 -3.31 6.48
N PRO A 42 -6.64 -4.08 7.44
CA PRO A 42 -7.81 -3.63 8.18
C PRO A 42 -7.46 -2.41 9.04
N LYS A 43 -8.43 -1.52 9.28
CA LYS A 43 -8.25 -0.33 10.12
C LYS A 43 -7.83 -0.65 11.56
N THR A 44 -8.13 -1.86 12.01
CA THR A 44 -7.79 -2.39 13.33
C THR A 44 -6.39 -2.99 13.41
N PHE A 45 -5.66 -3.07 12.29
CA PHE A 45 -4.30 -3.62 12.29
C PHE A 45 -3.34 -2.69 13.05
N GLN A 46 -2.64 -3.25 14.03
CA GLN A 46 -1.69 -2.50 14.84
C GLN A 46 -0.28 -2.67 14.27
N PHE A 47 0.25 -1.59 13.72
CA PHE A 47 1.64 -1.53 13.24
C PHE A 47 2.59 -1.21 14.40
N GLN A 48 3.74 -1.89 14.44
CA GLN A 48 4.79 -1.67 15.44
C GLN A 48 6.15 -1.51 14.76
N GLY A 49 6.95 -0.55 15.22
CA GLY A 49 8.27 -0.24 14.66
C GLY A 49 8.48 1.26 14.49
N THR A 50 9.65 1.63 13.96
CA THR A 50 9.94 3.03 13.63
C THR A 50 9.18 3.47 12.37
N LYS A 51 9.08 4.76 12.12
CA LYS A 51 8.44 5.28 10.91
C LYS A 51 9.03 4.66 9.63
N SER A 52 10.35 4.52 9.56
CA SER A 52 11.05 3.93 8.42
C SER A 52 10.70 2.46 8.23
N ASP A 53 10.65 1.70 9.34
CA ASP A 53 10.25 0.28 9.30
C ASP A 53 8.83 0.15 8.77
N LEU A 54 7.90 0.95 9.31
CA LEU A 54 6.50 0.91 8.89
C LEU A 54 6.32 1.30 7.43
N GLU A 55 7.02 2.34 6.97
CA GLU A 55 6.96 2.73 5.56
C GLU A 55 7.38 1.57 4.66
N GLN A 56 8.53 0.94 4.95
CA GLN A 56 9.08 -0.18 4.16
C GLN A 56 8.19 -1.44 4.23
N MET A 57 7.72 -1.80 5.43
CA MET A 57 6.82 -2.92 5.65
C MET A 57 5.55 -2.77 4.82
N ILE A 58 4.87 -1.63 4.94
CA ILE A 58 3.63 -1.36 4.21
C ILE A 58 3.91 -1.21 2.71
N GLY A 59 4.99 -0.51 2.33
CA GLY A 59 5.31 -0.24 0.94
C GLY A 59 5.59 -1.48 0.10
N ASN A 60 6.22 -2.49 0.72
CA ASN A 60 6.58 -3.76 0.07
C ASN A 60 5.61 -4.90 0.36
N ALA A 61 4.61 -4.71 1.23
CA ALA A 61 3.63 -5.74 1.53
C ALA A 61 2.89 -6.20 0.26
N VAL A 62 2.50 -7.47 0.26
CA VAL A 62 1.45 -7.98 -0.63
C VAL A 62 0.11 -7.51 -0.05
N PRO A 63 -0.85 -7.03 -0.87
CA PRO A 63 -2.16 -6.66 -0.36
C PRO A 63 -2.84 -7.84 0.36
N VAL A 64 -3.31 -7.63 1.58
CA VAL A 64 -3.97 -8.66 2.42
C VAL A 64 -5.11 -9.37 1.69
N LYS A 65 -5.98 -8.63 0.99
CA LYS A 65 -7.11 -9.21 0.25
C LYS A 65 -6.70 -10.04 -0.96
N LEU A 66 -5.56 -9.71 -1.58
CA LEU A 66 -4.99 -10.54 -2.65
C LEU A 66 -4.47 -11.86 -2.07
N ALA A 67 -3.75 -11.81 -0.94
CA ALA A 67 -3.27 -13.00 -0.26
C ALA A 67 -4.43 -13.91 0.20
N GLU A 68 -5.49 -13.32 0.75
CA GLU A 68 -6.73 -14.03 1.13
C GLU A 68 -7.36 -14.76 -0.06
N PHE A 69 -7.51 -14.08 -1.21
CA PHE A 69 -8.07 -14.70 -2.41
C PHE A 69 -7.23 -15.89 -2.90
N VAL A 70 -5.91 -15.72 -2.99
CA VAL A 70 -5.00 -16.80 -3.40
C VAL A 70 -5.08 -17.99 -2.43
N ALA A 71 -5.14 -17.72 -1.12
CA ALA A 71 -5.28 -18.77 -0.11
C ALA A 71 -6.59 -19.55 -0.28
N HIS A 72 -7.71 -18.88 -0.56
CA HIS A 72 -8.99 -19.54 -0.87
C HIS A 72 -8.89 -20.44 -2.09
N CYS A 73 -8.30 -19.98 -3.20
CA CYS A 73 -8.14 -20.82 -4.39
C CYS A 73 -7.31 -22.07 -4.12
N ILE A 74 -6.23 -21.95 -3.34
CA ILE A 74 -5.40 -23.10 -2.94
C ILE A 74 -6.21 -24.05 -2.04
N PHE A 75 -6.96 -23.53 -1.08
CA PHE A 75 -7.79 -24.31 -0.17
C PHE A 75 -8.87 -25.09 -0.91
N GLU A 76 -9.57 -24.47 -1.87
CA GLU A 76 -10.55 -25.12 -2.73
C GLU A 76 -9.93 -26.26 -3.54
N TYR A 77 -8.75 -26.01 -4.14
CA TYR A 77 -8.03 -27.02 -4.91
C TYR A 77 -7.65 -28.25 -4.05
N ILE A 78 -7.10 -28.02 -2.85
CA ILE A 78 -6.74 -29.09 -1.91
C ILE A 78 -7.99 -29.84 -1.45
N SER A 79 -9.07 -29.12 -1.12
CA SER A 79 -10.31 -29.75 -0.64
C SER A 79 -10.93 -30.64 -1.71
N CYS A 80 -11.02 -30.15 -2.96
CA CYS A 80 -11.54 -30.95 -4.09
C CYS A 80 -10.73 -32.24 -4.32
N ARG A 81 -9.40 -32.19 -4.12
CA ARG A 81 -8.51 -33.35 -4.22
C ARG A 81 -8.68 -34.39 -3.12
N LEU A 82 -9.22 -34.02 -1.94
CA LEU A 82 -9.39 -34.94 -0.81
C LEU A 82 -10.72 -35.72 -0.85
N TYR A 83 -11.68 -35.27 -1.65
CA TYR A 83 -13.01 -35.89 -1.79
C TYR A 83 -13.22 -36.60 -3.14
N ASN A 84 -12.17 -36.72 -3.96
CA ASN A 84 -12.09 -37.59 -5.15
C ASN A 84 -11.07 -38.70 -4.90
#